data_AF-A0A9D9L4E3-F1
#
_entry.id   AF-A0A9D9L4E3-F1
#
_cell.length_a   1.000
_cell.length_b   1.000
_cell.length_c   1.000
_cell.angle_alpha   90.00
_cell.angle_beta   90.00
_cell.angle_gamma   90.00
#
_symmetry.space_group_name_H-M   'P 1'
#
loop_
_entity.id
_entity.type
_entity.pdbx_description
1 polymer ?
#
loop_
_entity_poly.entity_id
_entity_poly.type
_entity_poly.pdbx_seq_one_letter_code
_entity_poly.pdbx_strand_id
1 'polypeptide(L)'
;MTDFSRIINTLWGLNDGRQKYLDSLNGYDLLIIDDLASQRNTPYANEIVMNVIDSRCKSGKPLIVTTSLSAEDLFKPTGLSEQRIYSRICQMCIPVLCTANKDRRKEKMKQNIAKYRDRLMLGNMR
;
A
#
# COMPACT_ATOMS: atom_id res chain seq x y z
N MET A 1 5.92 -8.36 0.51
CA MET A 1 4.94 -7.27 0.46
C MET A 1 5.70 -5.97 0.37
N THR A 2 5.38 -5.11 -0.60
CA THR A 2 6.00 -3.79 -0.76
C THR A 2 4.93 -2.71 -0.68
N ASP A 3 5.29 -1.49 -0.34
CA ASP A 3 4.46 -0.30 -0.44
C ASP A 3 5.14 0.71 -1.39
N PHE A 4 4.41 1.73 -1.88
CA PHE A 4 5.06 2.70 -2.77
C PHE A 4 6.00 3.66 -2.05
N SER A 5 5.90 3.84 -0.74
CA SER A 5 6.89 4.67 -0.02
C SER A 5 8.28 4.02 -0.09
N ARG A 6 8.35 2.69 0.03
CA ARG A 6 9.56 1.91 -0.17
C ARG A 6 10.05 1.95 -1.61
N ILE A 7 9.15 1.82 -2.59
CA ILE A 7 9.49 1.92 -4.01
C ILE A 7 10.10 3.29 -4.31
N ILE A 8 9.43 4.36 -3.88
CA ILE A 8 9.89 5.75 -4.06
C ILE A 8 11.23 5.94 -3.36
N ASN A 9 11.38 5.61 -2.08
CA ASN A 9 12.66 5.76 -1.38
C ASN A 9 13.81 5.02 -2.07
N THR A 10 13.54 3.84 -2.61
CA THR A 10 14.53 3.06 -3.38
C THR A 10 14.91 3.79 -4.67
N LEU A 11 13.93 4.34 -5.40
CA LEU A 11 14.17 5.11 -6.62
C LEU A 11 14.98 6.39 -6.38
N TRP A 12 14.77 7.06 -5.24
CA TRP A 12 15.53 8.25 -4.87
C TRP A 12 16.99 7.94 -4.57
N GLY A 13 17.28 6.78 -3.97
CA GLY A 13 18.65 6.31 -3.72
C GLY A 13 19.39 5.81 -4.96
N LEU A 14 18.68 5.58 -6.07
CA LEU A 14 19.26 5.12 -7.34
C LEU A 14 19.57 6.33 -8.24
N ASN A 15 20.85 6.58 -8.50
CA ASN A 15 21.31 7.59 -9.47
C ASN A 15 21.23 7.09 -10.91
N ASP A 16 21.54 5.81 -11.14
CA ASP A 16 21.38 5.10 -12.41
C ASP A 16 20.59 3.80 -12.14
N GLY A 17 19.86 3.29 -13.13
CA GLY A 17 19.10 2.04 -13.00
C GLY A 17 17.70 2.17 -12.40
N ARG A 18 17.14 3.38 -12.28
CA ARG A 18 15.72 3.59 -11.88
C ARG A 18 14.76 2.78 -12.76
N GLN A 19 14.97 2.84 -14.07
CA GLN A 19 14.16 2.10 -15.03
C GLN A 19 14.31 0.59 -14.83
N LYS A 20 15.55 0.10 -14.65
CA LYS A 20 15.80 -1.33 -14.36
C LYS A 20 15.08 -1.80 -13.09
N TYR A 21 15.02 -0.97 -12.06
CA TYR A 21 14.27 -1.29 -10.86
C TYR A 21 12.76 -1.37 -11.12
N LEU A 22 12.19 -0.41 -11.86
CA LEU A 22 10.77 -0.46 -12.26
C LEU A 22 10.46 -1.68 -13.13
N ASP A 23 11.33 -2.02 -14.08
CA ASP A 23 11.18 -3.19 -14.94
C ASP A 23 11.24 -4.48 -14.12
N SER A 24 12.10 -4.53 -13.09
CA SER A 24 12.18 -5.68 -12.18
C SER A 24 10.86 -5.93 -11.43
N LEU A 25 10.08 -4.88 -11.13
CA LEU A 25 8.74 -5.03 -10.52
C LEU A 25 7.77 -5.78 -11.44
N ASN A 26 7.94 -5.65 -12.76
CA ASN A 26 7.14 -6.38 -13.73
C ASN A 26 7.62 -7.84 -13.92
N GLY A 27 8.86 -8.13 -13.52
CA GLY A 27 9.44 -9.47 -13.55
C GLY A 27 8.69 -10.47 -12.66
N TYR A 28 8.18 -10.03 -11.50
CA TYR A 28 7.50 -10.90 -10.54
C TYR A 28 6.20 -11.51 -11.11
N ASP A 29 5.92 -12.79 -10.81
CA ASP A 29 4.68 -13.45 -11.22
C ASP A 29 3.45 -12.94 -10.45
N LEU A 30 3.65 -12.51 -9.20
CA LEU A 30 2.65 -11.86 -8.37
C LEU A 30 3.26 -10.62 -7.72
N LEU A 31 2.60 -9.47 -7.88
CA LEU A 31 2.97 -8.23 -7.22
C LEU A 31 1.94 -7.91 -6.13
N ILE A 32 2.40 -7.70 -4.90
CA ILE A 32 1.56 -7.32 -3.76
C ILE A 32 1.99 -5.94 -3.29
N ILE A 33 1.07 -4.99 -3.43
CA ILE A 33 1.24 -3.59 -3.06
C ILE A 33 0.36 -3.30 -1.84
N ASP A 34 1.01 -2.91 -0.74
CA ASP A 34 0.33 -2.53 0.49
C ASP A 34 0.15 -1.00 0.55
N ASP A 35 -0.96 -0.58 1.14
CA ASP A 35 -1.31 0.81 1.45
C ASP A 35 -1.16 1.81 0.29
N LEU A 36 -2.07 1.70 -0.68
CA LEU A 36 -2.19 2.66 -1.79
C LEU A 36 -2.62 4.06 -1.31
N ALA A 37 -3.32 4.16 -0.17
CA ALA A 37 -4.02 5.35 0.28
C ALA A 37 -3.13 6.40 0.98
N SER A 38 -2.03 5.98 1.59
CA SER A 38 -1.18 6.86 2.41
C SER A 38 -0.07 7.57 1.62
N GLN A 39 -0.07 7.47 0.30
CA GLN A 39 1.05 7.93 -0.52
C GLN A 39 1.04 9.45 -0.62
N ARG A 40 2.24 10.05 -0.54
CA ARG A 40 2.43 11.50 -0.68
C ARG A 40 1.86 11.94 -2.02
N ASN A 41 0.81 12.75 -2.01
CA ASN A 41 0.14 13.35 -3.19
C ASN A 41 1.03 14.33 -3.96
N THR A 42 2.21 13.88 -4.35
CA THR A 42 3.13 14.61 -5.22
C THR A 42 2.93 14.12 -6.65
N PRO A 43 3.06 15.01 -7.66
CA PRO A 43 2.98 14.60 -9.06
C PRO A 43 3.93 13.45 -9.42
N TYR A 44 5.15 13.50 -8.87
CA TYR A 44 6.17 12.46 -9.09
C TYR A 44 5.74 11.09 -8.52
N ALA A 45 5.23 11.04 -7.29
CA ALA A 45 4.76 9.79 -6.70
C ALA A 45 3.62 9.18 -7.52
N ASN A 46 2.66 10.02 -7.95
CA ASN A 46 1.54 9.60 -8.79
C ASN A 46 1.99 9.05 -10.14
N GLU A 47 3.02 9.63 -10.75
CA GLU A 47 3.61 9.14 -12.00
C GLU A 47 4.25 7.75 -11.82
N ILE A 48 5.03 7.55 -10.74
CA ILE A 48 5.62 6.25 -10.44
C ILE A 48 4.56 5.18 -10.19
N VAL A 49 3.52 5.50 -9.40
CA VAL A 49 2.39 4.60 -9.17
C VAL A 49 1.73 4.23 -10.48
N MET A 50 1.41 5.23 -11.31
CA MET A 50 0.79 5.02 -12.62
C MET A 50 1.64 4.11 -13.49
N ASN A 51 2.95 4.33 -13.58
CA ASN A 51 3.87 3.52 -14.38
C ASN A 51 3.88 2.05 -13.95
N VAL A 52 3.91 1.78 -12.64
CA VAL A 52 3.86 0.41 -12.11
C VAL A 52 2.53 -0.26 -12.45
N ILE A 53 1.41 0.43 -12.22
CA ILE A 53 0.06 -0.11 -12.48
C ILE A 53 -0.17 -0.34 -13.99
N ASP A 54 0.22 0.60 -14.84
CA ASP A 54 0.08 0.47 -16.31
C ASP A 54 0.96 -0.65 -16.85
N SER A 55 2.22 -0.76 -16.39
CA SER A 55 3.11 -1.83 -16.79
C SER A 55 2.54 -3.20 -16.41
N ARG A 56 1.97 -3.30 -15.20
CA ARG A 56 1.32 -4.53 -14.74
C ARG A 56 0.08 -4.87 -15.56
N CYS A 57 -0.74 -3.88 -15.87
CA CYS A 57 -1.92 -4.03 -16.74
C CYS A 57 -1.55 -4.55 -18.12
N LYS A 58 -0.48 -4.02 -18.72
CA LYS A 58 0.03 -4.49 -20.03
C LYS A 58 0.57 -5.91 -19.96
N SER A 59 1.21 -6.28 -18.85
CA SER A 59 1.74 -7.63 -18.66
C SER A 59 0.67 -8.69 -18.42
N GLY A 60 -0.52 -8.29 -17.97
CA GLY A 60 -1.60 -9.20 -17.58
C GLY A 60 -1.29 -10.05 -16.33
N LYS A 61 -0.16 -9.81 -15.65
CA LYS A 61 0.25 -10.59 -14.49
C LYS A 61 -0.53 -10.19 -13.23
N PRO A 62 -0.84 -11.13 -12.33
CA PRO A 62 -1.58 -10.89 -11.09
C PRO A 62 -1.05 -9.73 -10.22
N LEU A 63 -1.98 -8.96 -9.65
CA LEU A 63 -1.74 -7.84 -8.74
C LEU A 63 -2.69 -7.94 -7.55
N ILE A 64 -2.16 -7.76 -6.33
CA ILE A 64 -2.95 -7.58 -5.11
C ILE A 64 -2.62 -6.20 -4.56
N VAL A 65 -3.66 -5.40 -4.29
CA VAL A 65 -3.52 -4.08 -3.68
C VAL A 65 -4.34 -4.03 -2.39
N THR A 66 -3.76 -3.52 -1.32
CA THR A 66 -4.49 -3.14 -0.11
C THR A 66 -4.58 -1.62 -0.03
N THR A 67 -5.66 -1.12 0.55
CA THR A 67 -5.89 0.32 0.68
C THR A 67 -6.78 0.61 1.87
N SER A 68 -6.55 1.74 2.54
CA SER A 68 -7.46 2.27 3.55
C SER A 68 -8.53 3.20 2.97
N LEU A 69 -8.60 3.35 1.64
CA LEU A 69 -9.63 4.13 0.97
C LEU A 69 -11.02 3.55 1.25
N SER A 70 -12.02 4.43 1.37
CA SER A 70 -13.40 3.99 1.34
C SER A 70 -13.77 3.47 -0.05
N ALA A 71 -14.84 2.68 -0.14
CA ALA A 71 -15.38 2.28 -1.43
C ALA A 71 -15.76 3.50 -2.29
N GLU A 72 -16.27 4.56 -1.66
CA GLU A 72 -16.62 5.80 -2.35
C GLU A 72 -15.40 6.47 -2.96
N ASP A 73 -14.31 6.62 -2.21
CA ASP A 73 -13.06 7.23 -2.70
C ASP A 73 -12.43 6.40 -3.83
N LEU A 74 -12.59 5.07 -3.79
CA LEU A 74 -12.07 4.18 -4.83
C LEU A 74 -12.85 4.32 -6.15
N PHE A 75 -14.18 4.41 -6.09
CA PHE A 75 -15.03 4.48 -7.29
C PHE A 75 -15.28 5.91 -7.79
N LYS A 76 -15.17 6.90 -6.91
CA LYS A 76 -15.40 8.32 -7.20
C LYS A 76 -14.29 9.19 -6.59
N PRO A 77 -13.03 9.01 -7.01
CA PRO A 77 -11.95 9.88 -6.57
C PRO A 77 -12.15 11.31 -7.08
N THR A 78 -11.74 12.28 -6.27
CA THR A 78 -11.83 13.72 -6.58
C THR A 78 -10.72 14.17 -7.54
N GLY A 79 -9.54 13.55 -7.48
CA GLY A 79 -8.39 13.90 -8.30
C GLY A 79 -8.34 13.17 -9.66
N LEU A 80 -7.99 13.90 -10.73
CA LEU A 80 -7.81 13.30 -12.07
C LEU A 80 -6.73 12.20 -12.11
N SER A 81 -5.64 12.36 -11.35
CA SER A 81 -4.58 11.35 -11.28
C SER A 81 -5.02 10.09 -10.56
N GLU A 82 -5.73 10.25 -9.45
CA GLU A 82 -6.33 9.14 -8.68
C GLU A 82 -7.36 8.39 -9.53
N GLN A 83 -8.21 9.10 -10.26
CA GLN A 83 -9.19 8.51 -11.17
C GLN A 83 -8.54 7.61 -12.22
N ARG A 84 -7.41 8.03 -12.81
CA ARG A 84 -6.66 7.20 -13.75
C ARG A 84 -6.05 5.97 -13.10
N ILE A 85 -5.45 6.11 -11.93
CA ILE A 85 -4.83 4.99 -11.21
C ILE A 85 -5.89 3.98 -10.79
N TYR A 86 -6.95 4.43 -10.11
CA TYR A 86 -7.99 3.56 -9.55
C TYR A 86 -8.80 2.87 -10.64
N SER A 87 -9.08 3.53 -11.77
CA SER A 87 -9.74 2.88 -12.90
C SER A 87 -8.94 1.71 -13.48
N ARG A 88 -7.61 1.82 -13.57
CA ARG A 88 -6.76 0.70 -14.01
C ARG A 88 -6.66 -0.41 -12.97
N ILE A 89 -6.62 -0.07 -11.69
CA ILE A 89 -6.66 -1.08 -10.62
C ILE A 89 -7.98 -1.84 -10.67
N CYS A 90 -9.11 -1.15 -10.76
CA CYS A 90 -10.45 -1.75 -10.86
C CYS A 90 -10.65 -2.57 -12.14
N GLN A 91 -9.92 -2.26 -13.23
CA GLN A 91 -9.93 -3.06 -14.45
C GLN A 91 -9.26 -4.44 -14.24
N MET A 92 -8.23 -4.51 -13.39
CA MET A 92 -7.44 -5.73 -13.17
C MET A 92 -7.84 -6.51 -11.92
N CYS A 93 -8.38 -5.83 -10.92
CA CYS A 93 -8.59 -6.36 -9.58
C CYS A 93 -10.08 -6.43 -9.25
N ILE A 94 -10.45 -7.44 -8.47
CA ILE A 94 -11.80 -7.56 -7.90
C ILE A 94 -11.78 -6.88 -6.52
N PRO A 95 -12.53 -5.79 -6.31
CA PRO A 95 -12.54 -5.10 -5.03
C PRO A 95 -13.21 -5.97 -3.95
N VAL A 96 -12.51 -6.16 -2.84
CA VAL A 96 -13.02 -6.91 -1.68
C VAL A 96 -13.11 -5.95 -0.49
N LEU A 97 -14.35 -5.60 -0.12
CA LEU A 97 -14.59 -4.74 1.04
C LEU A 97 -14.37 -5.55 2.33
N CYS A 98 -13.35 -5.16 3.09
CA CYS A 98 -13.03 -5.76 4.37
C CYS A 98 -13.77 -5.02 5.50
N THR A 99 -15.01 -5.39 5.79
CA THR A 99 -15.79 -4.89 6.93
C THR A 99 -15.36 -5.57 8.23
N ALA A 100 -14.14 -5.29 8.69
CA ALA A 100 -13.77 -5.68 10.05
C ALA A 100 -14.54 -4.78 11.04
N ASN A 101 -15.58 -5.32 11.69
CA ASN A 101 -16.34 -4.63 12.75
C ASN A 101 -15.49 -4.17 13.94
N LYS A 102 -14.21 -4.59 14.01
CA LYS A 102 -13.25 -4.23 15.05
C LYS A 102 -11.87 -4.00 14.45
N ASP A 103 -11.24 -2.89 14.83
CA ASP A 103 -9.83 -2.64 14.53
C ASP A 103 -8.97 -3.61 15.35
N ARG A 104 -8.41 -4.61 14.65
CA ARG A 104 -7.52 -5.62 15.25
C ARG A 104 -6.31 -4.99 15.95
N ARG A 105 -5.87 -3.79 15.52
CA ARG A 105 -4.77 -3.07 16.17
C ARG A 105 -5.17 -2.56 17.55
N LYS A 106 -6.42 -2.11 17.73
CA LYS A 106 -6.93 -1.68 19.04
C LYS A 106 -7.06 -2.85 20.02
N GLU A 107 -7.47 -4.02 19.55
CA GLU A 107 -7.52 -5.23 20.38
C GLU A 107 -6.11 -5.66 20.82
N LYS A 108 -5.16 -5.70 19.88
CA LYS A 108 -3.76 -6.02 20.18
C LYS A 108 -3.11 -4.99 21.10
N MET A 109 -3.45 -3.70 20.96
CA MET A 109 -3.01 -2.65 21.87
C MET A 109 -3.52 -2.89 23.30
N LYS A 110 -4.80 -3.23 23.47
CA LYS A 110 -5.36 -3.57 24.81
C LYS A 110 -4.63 -4.77 25.44
N GLN A 111 -4.37 -5.81 24.65
CA GLN A 111 -3.62 -6.99 25.10
C GLN A 111 -2.17 -6.62 25.51
N ASN A 112 -1.51 -5.79 24.71
CA ASN A 112 -0.17 -5.31 25.01
C ASN A 112 -0.14 -4.46 26.29
N ILE A 113 -1.09 -3.54 26.47
CA ILE A 113 -1.20 -2.72 27.69
C ILE A 113 -1.36 -3.60 28.93
N ALA A 114 -2.24 -4.62 28.87
CA ALA A 114 -2.40 -5.56 29.98
C ALA A 114 -1.07 -6.28 30.28
N LYS A 115 -0.41 -6.83 29.26
CA LYS A 115 0.87 -7.54 29.40
C LYS A 115 1.99 -6.67 29.98
N TYR A 116 2.08 -5.41 29.57
CA TYR A 116 3.12 -4.49 30.05
C TYR A 116 2.79 -3.89 31.41
N ARG A 117 1.52 -3.72 31.76
CA ARG A 117 1.08 -3.32 33.10
C ARG A 117 1.57 -4.32 34.14
N ASP A 118 1.41 -5.61 33.89
CA ASP A 118 1.88 -6.66 34.82
C ASP A 118 3.41 -6.62 35.00
N ARG A 119 4.17 -6.38 33.92
CA ARG A 119 5.64 -6.26 33.97
C ARG A 119 6.13 -5.00 34.69
N LEU A 120 5.45 -3.87 34.49
CA LEU A 120 5.81 -2.59 35.13
C LEU A 120 5.46 -2.58 36.62
N MET A 121 4.38 -3.25 37.03
CA MET A 121 3.97 -3.34 38.45
C MET A 121 4.86 -4.31 39.25
N LEU A 122 5.42 -5.35 38.61
CA LEU A 122 6.36 -6.28 39.25
C LEU A 122 7.80 -5.72 39.37
N GLY A 123 8.13 -4.66 38.62
CA GLY A 123 9.43 -3.98 38.67
C GLY A 123 9.60 -2.99 39.83
N ASN A 124 8.50 -2.62 40.52
CA ASN A 124 8.50 -1.68 41.66
C ASN A 124 8.41 -2.39 43.03
N MET A 125 8.54 -3.72 43.08
CA MET A 125 8.58 -4.51 44.33
C MET A 125 9.96 -5.19 44.55
N ARG A 126 11.05 -4.52 44.22
CA ARG A 126 12.39 -4.89 44.70
C ARG A 126 13.20 -3.64 45.01
#